data_AF-A0A7R9LLS6-F1
#
_entry.id   AF-A0A7R9LLS6-F1
#
_cell.length_a   1.000
_cell.length_b   1.000
_cell.length_c   1.000
_cell.angle_alpha   90.00
_cell.angle_beta   90.00
_cell.angle_gamma   90.00
#
_symmetry.space_group_name_H-M   'P 1'
#
loop_
_entity.id
_entity.type
_entity.pdbx_description
1 polymer ?
#
loop_
_entity_poly.entity_id
_entity_poly.type
_entity_poly.pdbx_seq_one_letter_code
_entity_poly.pdbx_strand_id
1 'polypeptide(L)'
;MFGFPSAPPFLRTSSTAPNNVNTMAAAAIAGYSLGFDGTIGCLISDPNLEDYHKIEIEVIGPTNADNNQTFKVNTTRLSPSSGSRAVTSYATFAAFLSNAKHKGKGFHLC
;
A
#
# COMPACT_ATOMS: atom_id res chain seq x y z
N MET A 1 -31.67 0.84 0.92
CA MET A 1 -31.51 -0.60 0.60
C MET A 1 -31.08 -0.72 -0.85
N PHE A 2 -29.77 -0.85 -1.10
CA PHE A 2 -29.19 -1.37 -2.34
C PHE A 2 -27.91 -2.10 -1.94
N GLY A 3 -28.04 -3.41 -1.72
CA GLY A 3 -26.94 -4.28 -1.35
C GLY A 3 -26.17 -4.65 -2.61
N PHE A 4 -25.08 -3.93 -2.89
CA PHE A 4 -24.02 -4.49 -3.71
C PHE A 4 -23.31 -5.55 -2.85
N PRO A 5 -23.02 -6.76 -3.38
CA PRO A 5 -22.18 -7.73 -2.68
C PRO A 5 -20.90 -7.00 -2.26
N SER A 6 -20.52 -7.11 -0.99
CA SER A 6 -19.48 -6.27 -0.41
C SER A 6 -18.13 -6.61 -1.05
N ALA A 7 -17.78 -5.90 -2.13
CA ALA A 7 -16.48 -6.05 -2.75
C ALA A 7 -15.39 -5.91 -1.67
N PRO A 8 -14.37 -6.78 -1.69
CA PRO A 8 -13.30 -6.76 -0.70
C PRO A 8 -12.65 -5.37 -0.63
N PRO A 9 -12.12 -4.96 0.54
CA PRO A 9 -11.71 -3.59 0.80
C PRO A 9 -10.76 -3.00 -0.25
N PHE A 10 -9.85 -3.83 -0.78
CA PHE A 10 -8.93 -3.45 -1.85
C PHE A 10 -9.63 -3.07 -3.16
N LEU A 11 -10.66 -3.82 -3.60
CA LEU A 11 -11.33 -3.53 -4.87
C LEU A 11 -12.08 -2.20 -4.82
N ARG A 12 -12.61 -1.82 -3.65
CA ARG A 12 -13.26 -0.51 -3.47
C ARG A 12 -12.28 0.64 -3.64
N THR A 13 -11.13 0.59 -2.96
CA THR A 13 -10.11 1.65 -3.06
C THR A 13 -9.49 1.72 -4.45
N SER A 14 -9.32 0.58 -5.13
CA SER A 14 -8.82 0.56 -6.51
C SER A 14 -9.73 1.28 -7.51
N SER A 15 -11.05 1.24 -7.29
CA SER A 15 -12.02 1.92 -8.16
C SER A 15 -12.11 3.43 -7.93
N THR A 16 -11.90 3.89 -6.70
CA THR A 16 -12.06 5.30 -6.32
C THR A 16 -10.76 6.09 -6.32
N ALA A 17 -9.61 5.42 -6.21
CA ALA A 17 -8.29 6.04 -6.17
C ALA A 17 -7.23 5.21 -6.91
N PRO A 18 -7.39 5.01 -8.24
CA PRO A 18 -6.58 4.09 -9.03
C PRO A 18 -5.08 4.40 -9.02
N ASN A 19 -4.68 5.66 -8.79
CA ASN A 19 -3.29 6.08 -8.77
C ASN A 19 -2.58 5.81 -7.43
N ASN A 20 -3.31 5.42 -6.39
CA ASN A 20 -2.78 5.31 -5.02
C ASN A 20 -2.83 3.88 -4.47
N VAL A 21 -3.17 2.89 -5.31
CA VAL A 21 -3.32 1.50 -4.88
C VAL A 21 -2.10 0.61 -5.12
N ASN A 22 -1.05 1.12 -5.75
CA ASN A 22 0.15 0.33 -6.10
C ASN A 22 0.81 -0.29 -4.87
N THR A 23 0.94 0.46 -3.77
CA THR A 23 1.52 -0.07 -2.53
C THR A 23 0.68 -1.20 -1.94
N MET A 24 -0.65 -1.06 -1.97
CA MET A 24 -1.56 -2.12 -1.50
C MET A 24 -1.47 -3.35 -2.40
N ALA A 25 -1.47 -3.16 -3.73
CA ALA A 25 -1.34 -4.27 -4.67
C ALA A 25 0.01 -4.98 -4.52
N ALA A 26 1.10 -4.24 -4.34
CA ALA A 26 2.41 -4.80 -4.09
C ALA A 26 2.47 -5.61 -2.79
N ALA A 27 1.85 -5.11 -1.71
CA ALA A 27 1.74 -5.83 -0.44
C ALA A 27 0.94 -7.14 -0.60
N ALA A 28 -0.19 -7.09 -1.30
CA ALA A 28 -1.02 -8.27 -1.57
C ALA A 28 -0.29 -9.33 -2.39
N ILE A 29 0.48 -8.92 -3.40
CA ILE A 29 1.26 -9.83 -4.26
C ILE A 29 2.47 -10.41 -3.50
N ALA A 30 3.17 -9.60 -2.71
CA ALA A 30 4.35 -10.03 -1.95
C ALA A 30 3.98 -10.93 -0.76
N GLY A 31 2.85 -10.65 -0.10
CA GLY A 31 2.33 -11.44 1.00
C GLY A 31 1.49 -12.61 0.50
N TYR A 32 2.13 -13.69 0.03
CA TYR A 32 1.43 -14.85 -0.55
C TYR A 32 0.37 -15.47 0.38
N SER A 33 0.56 -15.37 1.71
CA SER A 33 -0.38 -15.84 2.73
C SER A 33 -1.49 -14.84 3.07
N LEU A 34 -1.35 -13.58 2.65
CA LEU A 34 -2.34 -12.52 2.83
C LEU A 34 -3.24 -12.40 1.60
N GLY A 35 -2.64 -12.34 0.41
CA GLY A 35 -3.35 -12.04 -0.84
C GLY A 35 -4.10 -10.70 -0.79
N PHE A 36 -5.01 -10.50 -1.74
CA PHE A 36 -5.84 -9.28 -1.79
C PHE A 36 -6.92 -9.25 -0.71
N ASP A 37 -7.38 -10.41 -0.24
CA ASP A 37 -8.41 -10.49 0.81
C ASP A 37 -7.87 -10.11 2.18
N GLY A 38 -6.61 -10.46 2.47
CA GLY A 38 -5.90 -10.07 3.70
C GLY A 38 -5.27 -8.69 3.65
N THR A 39 -5.31 -8.00 2.51
CA THR A 39 -4.74 -6.65 2.34
C THR A 39 -5.84 -5.60 2.37
N ILE A 40 -5.84 -4.79 3.42
CA ILE A 40 -6.78 -3.70 3.63
C ILE A 40 -6.00 -2.39 3.49
N GLY A 41 -6.63 -1.37 2.92
CA GLY A 41 -6.05 -0.04 2.98
C GLY A 41 -7.09 1.05 3.04
N CYS A 42 -6.61 2.20 3.50
CA CYS A 42 -7.38 3.41 3.71
C CYS A 42 -6.60 4.58 3.13
N LEU A 43 -7.30 5.51 2.49
CA LEU A 43 -6.74 6.76 2.02
C LEU A 43 -7.26 7.88 2.91
N ILE A 44 -6.33 8.66 3.45
CA ILE A 44 -6.62 9.77 4.35
C ILE A 44 -6.11 11.04 3.69
N SER A 45 -6.99 12.03 3.58
CA SER A 45 -6.61 13.40 3.21
C SER A 45 -6.36 14.19 4.49
N ASP A 46 -5.09 14.39 4.84
CA ASP A 46 -4.68 15.20 5.98
C ASP A 46 -4.19 16.57 5.50
N PRO A 47 -4.90 17.68 5.82
CA PRO A 47 -4.50 19.01 5.38
C PRO A 47 -3.19 19.50 6.00
N ASN A 48 -2.69 18.84 7.05
CA ASN A 48 -1.43 19.21 7.70
C ASN A 48 -0.21 18.54 7.04
N LEU A 49 -0.42 17.63 6.08
CA LEU A 49 0.62 16.93 5.33
C LEU A 49 0.86 17.65 4.00
N GLU A 50 1.60 18.75 4.05
CA GLU A 50 1.75 19.66 2.91
C GLU A 50 2.77 19.17 1.86
N ASP A 51 3.90 18.62 2.31
CA ASP A 51 5.06 18.37 1.44
C ASP A 51 5.38 16.87 1.25
N TYR A 52 4.58 15.98 1.85
CA TYR A 52 4.86 14.55 1.85
C TYR A 52 3.61 13.71 1.58
N HIS A 53 3.82 12.60 0.87
CA HIS A 53 2.96 11.43 0.97
C HIS A 53 3.45 10.55 2.11
N LYS A 54 2.61 10.40 3.14
CA LYS A 54 2.83 9.45 4.22
C LYS A 54 2.17 8.12 3.87
N ILE A 55 2.96 7.05 3.88
CA ILE A 55 2.50 5.67 3.73
C ILE A 55 2.79 4.97 5.04
N GLU A 56 1.77 4.33 5.61
CA GLU A 56 1.87 3.53 6.82
C GLU A 56 1.41 2.12 6.51
N ILE A 57 2.20 1.13 6.92
CA ILE A 57 1.92 -0.28 6.74
C ILE A 57 2.10 -0.98 8.09
N GLU A 58 1.04 -1.65 8.53
CA GLU A 58 1.09 -2.61 9.63
C GLU A 58 0.96 -4.03 9.03
N VAL A 59 1.88 -4.92 9.39
CA VAL A 59 1.81 -6.34 9.07
C VAL A 59 1.68 -7.10 10.36
N ILE A 60 0.62 -7.91 10.46
CA ILE A 60 0.33 -8.75 11.62
C ILE A 60 0.46 -10.22 11.18
N GLY A 61 1.36 -10.94 11.83
CA GLY A 61 1.52 -12.39 11.66
C GLY A 61 0.58 -13.20 12.56
N PRO A 62 0.62 -14.54 12.46
CA PRO A 62 -0.16 -15.41 13.35
C PRO A 62 0.20 -15.21 14.82
N THR A 63 -0.79 -15.39 15.71
CA THR A 63 -0.56 -15.49 17.16
C THR A 63 -0.09 -16.89 17.50
N ASN A 64 1.03 -16.99 18.22
CA ASN A 64 1.53 -18.26 18.74
C ASN A 64 0.61 -18.73 19.88
N ALA A 65 0.09 -19.95 19.75
CA ALA A 65 -0.86 -20.54 20.71
C ALA A 65 -0.24 -20.82 22.08
N ASP A 66 1.06 -21.08 22.16
CA ASP A 66 1.72 -21.53 23.39
C ASP A 66 2.03 -20.37 24.34
N ASN A 67 2.33 -19.19 23.79
CA ASN A 67 2.75 -18.02 24.57
C ASN A 67 1.89 -16.77 24.33
N ASN A 68 0.86 -16.88 23.49
CA ASN A 68 -0.05 -15.80 23.13
C ASN A 68 0.65 -14.53 22.58
N GLN A 69 1.78 -14.70 21.90
CA GLN A 69 2.52 -13.61 21.27
C GLN A 69 2.24 -13.53 19.78
N THR A 70 2.09 -12.30 19.26
CA THR A 70 1.81 -12.03 17.85
C THR A 70 2.95 -11.23 17.23
N PHE A 71 3.44 -11.68 16.08
CA PHE A 71 4.40 -10.90 15.30
C PHE A 71 3.73 -9.66 14.70
N LYS A 72 4.31 -8.48 14.90
CA LYS A 72 3.83 -7.22 14.31
C LYS A 72 4.99 -6.38 13.80
N VAL A 73 4.84 -5.83 12.62
CA VAL A 73 5.78 -4.88 12.02
C VAL A 73 5.02 -3.65 11.58
N ASN A 74 5.52 -2.48 11.99
CA ASN A 74 5.03 -1.20 11.53
C ASN A 74 6.13 -0.52 10.71
N THR A 75 5.77 0.02 9.56
CA THR A 75 6.66 0.79 8.71
C THR A 75 5.96 2.06 8.26
N THR A 76 6.67 3.18 8.40
CA THR A 76 6.24 4.48 7.92
C THR A 76 7.23 4.98 6.88
N ARG A 77 6.71 5.41 5.74
CA ARG A 77 7.49 6.04 4.68
C ARG A 77 6.93 7.42 4.40
N LEU A 78 7.80 8.43 4.46
CA LEU A 78 7.52 9.79 4.04
C LEU A 78 8.16 10.01 2.68
N SER A 79 7.37 10.37 1.68
CA SER A 79 7.84 10.56 0.32
C SER A 79 7.58 11.99 -0.12
N PRO A 80 8.62 12.79 -0.41
CA PRO A 80 8.44 14.17 -0.82
C PRO A 80 7.49 14.32 -2.02
N SER A 81 6.64 15.33 -1.99
CA SER A 81 5.68 15.69 -3.03
C SER A 81 5.81 17.18 -3.36
N SER A 82 5.42 17.59 -4.57
CA SER A 82 5.51 18.99 -5.03
C SER A 82 4.37 19.88 -4.49
N GLY A 83 4.04 19.74 -3.20
CA GLY A 83 3.04 20.53 -2.48
C GLY A 83 1.68 19.84 -2.30
N SER A 84 0.80 20.50 -1.55
CA SER A 84 -0.42 19.98 -0.90
C SER A 84 -1.50 19.33 -1.79
N ARG A 85 -1.30 19.27 -3.11
CA ARG A 85 -2.25 18.71 -4.09
C ARG A 85 -1.63 17.67 -5.01
N ALA A 86 -0.36 17.35 -4.84
CA ALA A 86 0.25 16.25 -5.57
C ALA A 86 -0.37 14.94 -5.10
N VAL A 87 -0.76 14.08 -6.04
CA VAL A 87 -1.31 12.74 -5.78
C VAL A 87 -0.24 11.65 -5.96
N THR A 88 1.00 12.05 -6.20
CA THR A 88 2.13 11.17 -6.48
C THR A 88 3.43 11.79 -5.96
N SER A 89 4.24 10.96 -5.27
CA SER A 89 5.55 11.37 -4.78
C SER A 89 6.64 11.29 -5.86
N TYR A 90 7.68 12.12 -5.75
CA TYR A 90 8.86 12.02 -6.62
C TYR A 90 9.53 10.65 -6.57
N ALA A 91 9.51 10.02 -5.39
CA ALA A 91 10.11 8.72 -5.17
C ALA A 91 9.40 7.59 -5.95
N THR A 92 8.12 7.75 -6.30
CA THR A 92 7.39 6.79 -7.16
C THR A 92 7.94 6.80 -8.59
N PHE A 93 8.23 7.98 -9.14
CA PHE A 93 8.85 8.10 -10.46
C PHE A 93 10.26 7.50 -10.48
N ALA A 94 11.07 7.80 -9.45
CA ALA A 94 12.41 7.24 -9.33
C ALA A 94 12.38 5.70 -9.22
N ALA A 95 11.48 5.13 -8.42
CA ALA A 95 11.30 3.69 -8.27
C ALA A 95 10.90 3.04 -9.61
N PHE A 96 9.91 3.61 -10.31
CA PHE A 96 9.48 3.13 -11.62
C PHE A 96 10.61 3.18 -12.65
N LEU A 97 11.30 4.33 -12.75
CA LEU A 97 12.41 4.51 -13.69
C LEU A 97 13.56 3.54 -13.40
N SER A 98 13.86 3.28 -12.12
CA SER A 98 14.89 2.30 -11.73
C SER A 98 14.51 0.87 -12.14
N ASN A 99 13.24 0.49 -12.01
CA ASN A 99 12.75 -0.82 -12.45
C ASN A 99 12.76 -0.95 -13.98
N ALA A 100 12.36 0.10 -14.70
CA ALA A 100 12.37 0.11 -16.17
C ALA A 100 13.79 0.06 -16.76
N LYS A 101 14.79 0.60 -16.04
CA LYS A 101 16.15 0.75 -16.54
C LYS A 101 17.07 -0.47 -16.41
N HIS A 102 16.65 -1.56 -15.75
CA HIS A 102 17.20 -2.92 -15.79
C HIS A 102 17.08 -3.62 -14.44
N LYS A 103 16.41 -4.78 -14.37
CA LYS A 103 16.50 -5.70 -13.22
C LYS A 103 16.61 -7.20 -13.56
N GLY A 104 16.93 -7.55 -14.80
CA GLY A 104 17.05 -8.96 -15.20
C GLY A 104 15.68 -9.65 -15.29
N LYS A 105 15.63 -10.98 -15.09
CA LYS A 105 14.38 -11.76 -15.13
C LYS A 105 13.68 -11.72 -13.76
N GLY A 106 12.37 -11.54 -13.73
CA GLY A 106 11.56 -11.62 -12.51
C GLY A 106 10.42 -10.61 -12.45
N PHE A 107 9.69 -10.60 -11.32
CA PHE A 107 8.69 -9.60 -11.01
C PHE A 107 9.33 -8.46 -10.21
N HIS A 108 9.15 -7.23 -10.68
CA HIS A 108 9.68 -6.04 -10.01
C HIS A 108 8.52 -5.10 -9.67
N LEU A 109 8.26 -4.98 -8.37
CA LEU A 109 7.25 -4.08 -7.83
C LEU A 109 7.90 -2.70 -7.56
N CYS A 110 7.15 -1.63 -7.74
CA CYS A 110 7.55 -0.23 -7.51
C CYS A 110 6.54 0.47 -6.61
#